data_AF-A0A3M0Z7Q0-F1
#
_entry.id   AF-A0A3M0Z7Q0-F1
#
_cell.length_a   1.000
_cell.length_b   1.000
_cell.length_c   1.000
_cell.angle_alpha   90.00
_cell.angle_beta   90.00
_cell.angle_gamma   90.00
#
_symmetry.space_group_name_H-M   'P 1'
#
loop_
_entity.id
_entity.type
_entity.pdbx_description
1 polymer ?
#
loop_
_entity_poly.entity_id
_entity_poly.type
_entity_poly.pdbx_seq_one_letter_code
_entity_poly.pdbx_strand_id
1 'polypeptide(L)'
;MQPQQQWQPLKHYDQDHLARIALPVGGIGTGTISLGGRGNLRDWEIFNRPAKGFVPQGAERHTWPSLLLSFTHAGQRITRLLEGPLEDFEYEGAHGSPAPNHGLPRFRSASFDAGYPFGRVNLTDPELPLEASLTAFNPFIPADPDNSGLPVFILEVSLQNRSADEMEMSVCMNVPNFIGLSGNERANRNVYRSGEGIDGIMMMPGNVPRYHEAWGSLALVTTSIHNQRSWRTAWKRARWGASLLDFWDEFSTTGRLTERPA
;
A
#
# COMPACT_ATOMS: atom_id res chain seq x y z
N MET A 1 -20.82 3.74 18.50
CA MET A 1 -20.15 4.16 17.26
C MET A 1 -21.05 5.17 16.59
N GLN A 2 -20.65 6.44 16.52
CA GLN A 2 -21.35 7.41 15.68
C GLN A 2 -21.17 6.96 14.22
N PRO A 3 -22.20 7.06 13.36
CA PRO A 3 -22.03 6.80 11.94
C PRO A 3 -20.92 7.72 11.43
N GLN A 4 -19.87 7.12 10.86
CA GLN A 4 -18.77 7.83 10.22
C GLN A 4 -19.42 8.77 9.20
N GLN A 5 -19.28 10.08 9.42
CA GLN A 5 -19.87 11.08 8.53
C GLN A 5 -19.32 10.80 7.13
N GLN A 6 -20.18 10.31 6.24
CA GLN A 6 -19.78 9.86 4.92
C GLN A 6 -19.34 11.10 4.15
N TRP A 7 -18.04 11.28 3.98
CA TRP A 7 -17.51 12.40 3.21
C TRP A 7 -18.02 12.28 1.77
N GLN A 8 -18.41 13.40 1.16
CA GLN A 8 -18.87 13.42 -0.22
C GLN A 8 -17.78 13.90 -1.16
N PRO A 9 -17.61 13.25 -2.33
CA PRO A 9 -16.67 13.73 -3.33
C PRO A 9 -17.05 15.12 -3.83
N LEU A 10 -16.05 16.01 -3.90
CA LEU A 10 -16.19 17.31 -4.54
C LEU A 10 -16.00 17.20 -6.06
N LYS A 11 -15.20 16.23 -6.50
CA LYS A 11 -14.95 15.96 -7.92
C LYS A 11 -14.73 14.48 -8.16
N HIS A 12 -15.35 13.98 -9.22
CA HIS A 12 -15.13 12.64 -9.75
C HIS A 12 -14.23 12.72 -10.99
N TYR A 13 -13.32 11.77 -11.11
CA TYR A 13 -12.46 11.54 -12.27
C TYR A 13 -12.68 10.11 -12.75
N ASP A 14 -13.09 9.96 -14.01
CA ASP A 14 -13.18 8.67 -14.65
C ASP A 14 -11.78 8.09 -14.96
N GLN A 15 -11.76 6.91 -15.57
CA GLN A 15 -10.53 6.18 -15.90
C GLN A 15 -9.57 6.96 -16.80
N ASP A 16 -10.08 7.77 -17.72
CA ASP A 16 -9.26 8.47 -18.73
C ASP A 16 -8.57 9.72 -18.14
N HIS A 17 -8.88 10.06 -16.89
CA HIS A 17 -8.36 11.25 -16.20
C HIS A 17 -7.52 10.92 -14.94
N LEU A 18 -6.99 9.69 -14.85
CA LEU A 18 -6.27 9.22 -13.66
C LEU A 18 -4.76 9.47 -13.67
N ALA A 19 -4.12 9.45 -14.85
CA ALA A 19 -2.66 9.46 -15.03
C ALA A 19 -1.90 10.49 -14.17
N ARG A 20 -2.49 11.68 -13.98
CA ARG A 20 -1.84 12.83 -13.31
C ARG A 20 -2.32 13.05 -11.87
N ILE A 21 -3.25 12.25 -11.35
CA ILE A 21 -3.73 12.39 -9.98
C ILE A 21 -2.69 11.89 -8.99
N ALA A 22 -2.20 12.76 -8.12
CA ALA A 22 -1.41 12.43 -6.93
C ALA A 22 -1.97 13.23 -5.76
N LEU A 23 -2.70 12.56 -4.87
CA LEU A 23 -3.20 13.19 -3.65
C LEU A 23 -2.16 13.00 -2.53
N PRO A 24 -1.42 14.04 -2.12
CA PRO A 24 -0.48 13.93 -1.01
C PRO A 24 -1.24 13.75 0.31
N VAL A 25 -0.89 12.72 1.05
CA VAL A 25 -1.49 12.40 2.35
C VAL A 25 -0.39 12.35 3.40
N GLY A 26 -0.56 13.13 4.47
CA GLY A 26 0.38 13.29 5.56
C GLY A 26 0.15 14.59 6.32
N GLY A 27 0.58 14.62 7.59
CA GLY A 27 0.44 15.79 8.45
C GLY A 27 1.28 16.98 8.01
N ILE A 28 0.95 18.15 8.55
CA ILE A 28 1.67 19.40 8.28
C ILE A 28 3.13 19.25 8.75
N GLY A 29 4.08 19.37 7.83
CA GLY A 29 5.52 19.30 8.13
C GLY A 29 6.07 17.89 8.36
N THR A 30 5.29 16.83 8.13
CA THR A 30 5.73 15.45 8.41
C THR A 30 6.26 14.68 7.21
N GLY A 31 6.13 15.27 6.02
CA GLY A 31 6.23 14.53 4.76
C GLY A 31 4.93 13.82 4.40
N THR A 32 4.84 13.33 3.16
CA THR A 32 3.61 12.77 2.58
C THR A 32 3.89 11.52 1.76
N ILE A 33 2.89 10.66 1.64
CA ILE A 33 2.82 9.61 0.61
C ILE A 33 1.61 9.95 -0.26
N SER A 34 1.78 9.92 -1.58
CA SER A 34 0.69 10.26 -2.49
C SER A 34 -0.11 9.03 -2.93
N LEU A 35 -1.44 9.12 -2.83
CA LEU A 35 -2.36 8.19 -3.48
C LEU A 35 -2.51 8.59 -4.95
N GLY A 36 -2.10 7.70 -5.86
CA GLY A 36 -2.26 7.88 -7.30
C GLY A 36 -3.69 7.62 -7.78
N GLY A 37 -4.06 8.17 -8.95
CA GLY A 37 -5.41 8.03 -9.52
C GLY A 37 -5.87 6.58 -9.70
N ARG A 38 -4.95 5.67 -10.02
CA ARG A 38 -5.21 4.24 -10.16
C ARG A 38 -5.01 3.43 -8.86
N GLY A 39 -4.81 4.07 -7.71
CA GLY A 39 -4.62 3.39 -6.42
C GLY A 39 -3.18 3.05 -6.04
N ASN A 40 -2.20 3.30 -6.92
CA ASN A 40 -0.79 3.10 -6.61
C ASN A 40 -0.29 4.14 -5.61
N LEU A 41 0.59 3.73 -4.69
CA LEU A 41 1.27 4.66 -3.77
C LEU A 41 2.55 5.18 -4.40
N ARG A 42 2.67 6.50 -4.54
CA ARG A 42 3.83 7.18 -5.13
C ARG A 42 4.24 8.41 -4.33
N ASP A 43 5.31 9.07 -4.77
CA ASP A 43 5.84 10.27 -4.16
C ASP A 43 6.03 10.08 -2.64
N TRP A 44 6.83 9.08 -2.27
CA TRP A 44 7.15 8.77 -0.87
C TRP A 44 8.11 9.83 -0.31
N GLU A 45 7.58 11.02 -0.06
CA GLU A 45 8.27 12.20 0.45
C GLU A 45 8.34 12.18 1.97
N ILE A 46 8.93 11.11 2.51
CA ILE A 46 9.16 10.90 3.94
C ILE A 46 10.66 10.77 4.23
N PHE A 47 11.04 10.80 5.51
CA PHE A 47 12.45 10.86 5.95
C PHE A 47 13.19 12.11 5.43
N ASN A 48 12.53 13.26 5.48
CA ASN A 48 13.10 14.57 5.19
C ASN A 48 13.68 14.73 3.77
N ARG A 49 13.11 14.02 2.78
CA ARG A 49 13.56 14.10 1.38
C ARG A 49 12.42 14.49 0.43
N PRO A 50 12.59 15.55 -0.38
CA PRO A 50 11.72 15.76 -1.54
C PRO A 50 11.94 14.61 -2.52
N ALA A 51 10.85 13.99 -2.98
CA ALA A 51 10.93 12.67 -3.62
C ALA A 51 9.77 12.43 -4.61
N LYS A 52 9.43 13.44 -5.43
CA LYS A 52 8.47 13.27 -6.53
C LYS A 52 8.94 12.18 -7.50
N GLY A 53 8.03 11.26 -7.84
CA GLY A 53 8.30 10.06 -8.63
C GLY A 53 8.97 8.93 -7.86
N PHE A 54 9.41 9.15 -6.61
CA PHE A 54 10.06 8.10 -5.83
C PHE A 54 9.06 7.09 -5.28
N VAL A 55 9.35 5.82 -5.51
CA VAL A 55 8.69 4.67 -4.90
C VAL A 55 9.79 3.79 -4.31
N PRO A 56 9.73 3.43 -3.03
CA PRO A 56 10.77 2.63 -2.41
C PRO A 56 10.86 1.26 -3.07
N GLN A 57 12.09 0.77 -3.21
CA GLN A 57 12.38 -0.55 -3.75
C GLN A 57 13.04 -1.39 -2.67
N GLY A 58 12.72 -2.68 -2.59
CA GLY A 58 13.46 -3.58 -1.71
C GLY A 58 14.89 -3.85 -2.20
N ALA A 59 15.69 -4.47 -1.33
CA ALA A 59 17.11 -4.72 -1.57
C ALA A 59 17.42 -5.51 -2.85
N GLU A 60 16.48 -6.33 -3.33
CA GLU A 60 16.60 -7.09 -4.59
C GLU A 60 16.08 -6.32 -5.83
N ARG A 61 15.65 -5.06 -5.69
CA ARG A 61 15.19 -4.16 -6.77
C ARG A 61 14.05 -4.71 -7.65
N HIS A 62 13.28 -5.65 -7.12
CA HIS A 62 12.12 -6.26 -7.78
C HIS A 62 10.87 -6.25 -6.90
N THR A 63 10.90 -5.48 -5.82
CA THR A 63 9.81 -5.41 -4.84
C THR A 63 9.49 -3.95 -4.56
N TRP A 64 8.22 -3.62 -4.64
CA TRP A 64 7.69 -2.29 -4.39
C TRP A 64 6.59 -2.38 -3.33
N PRO A 65 6.15 -1.25 -2.75
CA PRO A 65 4.91 -1.20 -2.02
C PRO A 65 3.77 -1.77 -2.86
N SER A 66 2.95 -2.62 -2.27
CA SER A 66 1.81 -3.22 -2.94
C SER A 66 0.71 -3.53 -1.94
N LEU A 67 -0.54 -3.30 -2.36
CA LEU A 67 -1.73 -3.69 -1.62
C LEU A 67 -2.44 -4.78 -2.41
N LEU A 68 -2.45 -6.00 -1.89
CA LEU A 68 -3.01 -7.17 -2.56
C LEU A 68 -4.31 -7.60 -1.89
N LEU A 69 -5.27 -8.02 -2.72
CA LEU A 69 -6.49 -8.69 -2.32
C LEU A 69 -6.44 -10.14 -2.80
N SER A 70 -6.70 -11.10 -1.91
CA SER A 70 -6.87 -12.51 -2.23
C SER A 70 -8.23 -12.98 -1.73
N PHE A 71 -9.04 -13.61 -2.57
CA PHE A 71 -10.40 -14.02 -2.20
C PHE A 71 -10.84 -15.32 -2.86
N THR A 72 -11.81 -15.99 -2.27
CA THR A 72 -12.38 -17.23 -2.82
C THR A 72 -13.62 -16.96 -3.67
N HIS A 73 -13.68 -17.57 -4.85
CA HIS A 73 -14.88 -17.56 -5.69
C HIS A 73 -14.94 -18.84 -6.53
N ALA A 74 -16.12 -19.49 -6.57
CA ALA A 74 -16.35 -20.72 -7.34
C ALA A 74 -15.28 -21.82 -7.09
N GLY A 75 -14.85 -21.98 -5.83
CA GLY A 75 -13.84 -22.97 -5.44
C GLY A 75 -12.39 -22.64 -5.82
N GLN A 76 -12.14 -21.45 -6.40
CA GLN A 76 -10.80 -20.97 -6.74
C GLN A 76 -10.43 -19.77 -5.87
N ARG A 77 -9.13 -19.59 -5.61
CA ARG A 77 -8.60 -18.37 -4.99
C ARG A 77 -8.06 -17.44 -6.07
N ILE A 78 -8.55 -16.21 -6.07
CA ILE A 78 -8.21 -15.18 -7.03
C ILE A 78 -7.42 -14.11 -6.27
N THR A 79 -6.29 -13.68 -6.84
CA THR A 79 -5.49 -12.59 -6.26
C THR A 79 -5.33 -11.44 -7.24
N ARG A 80 -5.49 -10.22 -6.73
CA ARG A 80 -5.37 -8.97 -7.48
C ARG A 80 -4.61 -7.94 -6.67
N LEU A 81 -3.79 -7.16 -7.35
CA LEU A 81 -3.32 -5.87 -6.87
C LEU A 81 -4.52 -4.93 -6.81
N LEU A 82 -4.69 -4.25 -5.68
CA LEU A 82 -5.71 -3.21 -5.47
C LEU A 82 -5.28 -1.92 -6.18
N GLU A 83 -5.12 -2.01 -7.49
CA GLU A 83 -4.79 -0.92 -8.40
C GLU A 83 -5.58 -1.10 -9.71
N GLY A 84 -5.84 0.00 -10.40
CA GLY A 84 -6.39 0.04 -11.75
C GLY A 84 -5.36 -0.25 -12.84
N PRO A 85 -5.77 -0.20 -14.12
CA PRO A 85 -4.88 -0.42 -15.25
C PRO A 85 -3.70 0.56 -15.28
N LEU A 86 -2.60 0.14 -15.90
CA LEU A 86 -1.52 1.06 -16.25
C LEU A 86 -1.94 1.91 -17.45
N GLU A 87 -1.40 3.11 -17.52
CA GLU A 87 -1.50 3.94 -18.72
C GLU A 87 -0.57 3.39 -19.82
N ASP A 88 -0.91 3.61 -21.09
CA ASP A 88 -0.14 3.06 -22.21
C ASP A 88 1.35 3.48 -22.16
N PHE A 89 1.62 4.75 -21.83
CA PHE A 89 2.98 5.27 -21.72
C PHE A 89 3.78 4.60 -20.58
N GLU A 90 3.13 3.98 -19.61
CA GLU A 90 3.79 3.24 -18.53
C GLU A 90 4.35 1.89 -19.00
N TYR A 91 4.08 1.46 -20.23
CA TYR A 91 4.70 0.28 -20.84
C TYR A 91 5.97 0.61 -21.66
N GLU A 92 6.20 1.88 -21.97
CA GLU A 92 7.21 2.35 -22.93
C GLU A 92 8.62 2.50 -22.32
N GLY A 93 9.06 1.55 -21.49
CA GLY A 93 10.43 1.56 -20.97
C GLY A 93 11.43 0.81 -21.88
N ALA A 94 12.71 1.18 -21.79
CA ALA A 94 13.79 0.59 -22.60
C ALA A 94 13.93 -0.95 -22.44
N HIS A 95 13.43 -1.51 -21.35
CA HIS A 95 13.45 -2.94 -21.04
C HIS A 95 12.06 -3.47 -20.63
N GLY A 96 10.99 -2.85 -21.16
CA GLY A 96 9.62 -3.08 -20.73
C GLY A 96 9.16 -2.05 -19.69
N SER A 97 7.97 -2.26 -19.13
CA SER A 97 7.33 -1.31 -18.22
C SER A 97 8.22 -1.00 -17.00
N PRO A 98 8.56 0.27 -16.73
CA PRO A 98 9.25 0.68 -15.52
C PRO A 98 8.30 0.86 -14.32
N ALA A 99 6.98 0.70 -14.52
CA ALA A 99 6.00 0.96 -13.49
C ALA A 99 6.12 -0.06 -12.34
N PRO A 100 6.05 0.40 -11.07
CA PRO A 100 5.97 -0.49 -9.93
C PRO A 100 4.87 -1.54 -10.11
N ASN A 101 5.18 -2.79 -9.76
CA ASN A 101 4.25 -3.91 -9.80
C ASN A 101 3.63 -4.19 -11.19
N HIS A 102 4.21 -3.73 -12.31
CA HIS A 102 3.62 -3.85 -13.65
C HIS A 102 3.23 -5.29 -14.07
N GLY A 103 3.89 -6.31 -13.51
CA GLY A 103 3.61 -7.72 -13.80
C GLY A 103 2.47 -8.35 -12.99
N LEU A 104 1.93 -7.66 -11.97
CA LEU A 104 0.89 -8.22 -11.10
C LEU A 104 -0.51 -8.08 -11.75
N PRO A 105 -1.37 -9.12 -11.66
CA PRO A 105 -2.80 -9.02 -12.01
C PRO A 105 -3.48 -7.93 -11.18
N ARG A 106 -4.32 -7.10 -11.80
CA ARG A 106 -4.95 -5.92 -11.19
C ARG A 106 -6.39 -5.74 -11.66
N PHE A 107 -7.11 -4.76 -11.13
CA PHE A 107 -8.49 -4.47 -11.56
C PHE A 107 -8.51 -3.86 -12.96
N ARG A 108 -9.55 -4.18 -13.73
CA ARG A 108 -9.69 -3.70 -15.11
C ARG A 108 -10.11 -2.24 -15.21
N SER A 109 -10.83 -1.73 -14.21
CA SER A 109 -11.29 -0.35 -14.20
C SER A 109 -10.97 0.34 -12.88
N ALA A 110 -10.69 1.64 -12.98
CA ALA A 110 -10.53 2.52 -11.84
C ALA A 110 -11.20 3.87 -12.09
N SER A 111 -11.61 4.53 -11.01
CA SER A 111 -11.99 5.94 -10.99
C SER A 111 -11.52 6.58 -9.68
N PHE A 112 -11.46 7.91 -9.64
CA PHE A 112 -10.99 8.64 -8.47
C PHE A 112 -11.97 9.72 -8.03
N ASP A 113 -12.33 9.67 -6.76
CA ASP A 113 -13.14 10.63 -6.06
C ASP A 113 -12.24 11.52 -5.19
N ALA A 114 -12.30 12.83 -5.40
CA ALA A 114 -11.48 13.82 -4.71
C ALA A 114 -12.31 14.73 -3.81
N GLY A 115 -11.86 14.91 -2.57
CA GLY A 115 -12.37 15.90 -1.63
C GLY A 115 -11.40 16.05 -0.47
N TYR A 116 -10.31 16.80 -0.71
CA TYR A 116 -9.23 16.97 0.26
C TYR A 116 -9.77 17.30 1.67
N PRO A 117 -9.32 16.62 2.74
CA PRO A 117 -8.14 15.73 2.83
C PRO A 117 -8.35 14.27 2.42
N PHE A 118 -9.50 13.93 1.83
CA PHE A 118 -9.82 12.58 1.38
C PHE A 118 -9.62 12.40 -0.12
N GLY A 119 -9.14 11.23 -0.50
CA GLY A 119 -9.19 10.72 -1.86
C GLY A 119 -9.61 9.27 -1.84
N ARG A 120 -10.49 8.89 -2.77
CA ARG A 120 -10.94 7.51 -2.92
C ARG A 120 -10.69 7.02 -4.33
N VAL A 121 -10.08 5.85 -4.43
CA VAL A 121 -9.99 5.09 -5.68
C VAL A 121 -11.07 4.04 -5.64
N ASN A 122 -11.93 3.98 -6.66
CA ASN A 122 -12.92 2.93 -6.83
C ASN A 122 -12.40 1.94 -7.87
N LEU A 123 -12.42 0.65 -7.56
CA LEU A 123 -11.84 -0.41 -8.38
C LEU A 123 -12.93 -1.44 -8.73
N THR A 124 -13.07 -1.71 -10.03
CA THR A 124 -14.05 -2.67 -10.53
C THR A 124 -13.44 -3.55 -11.63
N ASP A 125 -13.95 -4.78 -11.72
CA ASP A 125 -13.60 -5.72 -12.77
C ASP A 125 -14.87 -6.53 -13.08
N PRO A 126 -15.42 -6.47 -14.31
CA PRO A 126 -16.64 -7.18 -14.69
C PRO A 126 -16.58 -8.70 -14.49
N GLU A 127 -15.39 -9.28 -14.42
CA GLU A 127 -15.21 -10.72 -14.20
C GLU A 127 -15.09 -11.08 -12.71
N LEU A 128 -15.08 -10.10 -11.81
CA LEU A 128 -14.95 -10.35 -10.37
C LEU A 128 -16.28 -10.11 -9.65
N PRO A 129 -16.64 -10.97 -8.69
CA PRO A 129 -17.89 -10.89 -7.95
C PRO A 129 -17.84 -9.87 -6.78
N LEU A 130 -17.00 -8.85 -6.87
CA LEU A 130 -16.80 -7.88 -5.81
C LEU A 130 -16.39 -6.52 -6.36
N GLU A 131 -16.59 -5.49 -5.54
CA GLU A 131 -15.96 -4.18 -5.75
C GLU A 131 -15.03 -3.86 -4.59
N ALA A 132 -14.00 -3.07 -4.89
CA ALA A 132 -13.08 -2.56 -3.89
C ALA A 132 -12.98 -1.03 -3.97
N SER A 133 -12.76 -0.38 -2.83
CA SER A 133 -12.36 1.02 -2.82
C SER A 133 -11.27 1.27 -1.79
N LEU A 134 -10.39 2.21 -2.11
CA LEU A 134 -9.27 2.64 -1.28
C LEU A 134 -9.48 4.09 -0.91
N THR A 135 -9.73 4.41 0.36
CA THR A 135 -9.83 5.81 0.82
C THR A 135 -8.57 6.17 1.60
N ALA A 136 -7.78 7.11 1.07
CA ALA A 136 -6.60 7.63 1.76
C ALA A 136 -6.89 9.00 2.39
N PHE A 137 -6.39 9.20 3.61
CA PHE A 137 -6.47 10.48 4.33
C PHE A 137 -5.47 10.52 5.49
N ASN A 138 -5.29 11.71 6.04
CA ASN A 138 -4.70 11.93 7.36
C ASN A 138 -5.63 12.85 8.15
N PRO A 139 -5.58 12.86 9.49
CA PRO A 139 -6.26 13.89 10.25
C PRO A 139 -5.71 15.25 9.80
N PHE A 140 -6.55 16.03 9.13
CA PHE A 140 -6.24 17.38 8.66
C PHE A 140 -7.41 18.26 9.05
N ILE A 141 -7.36 18.73 10.29
CA ILE A 141 -8.50 19.28 11.02
C ILE A 141 -8.24 20.78 11.24
N PRO A 142 -9.08 21.67 10.68
CA PRO A 142 -8.93 23.10 10.89
C PRO A 142 -8.88 23.46 12.38
N ALA A 143 -7.94 24.33 12.75
CA ALA A 143 -7.69 24.79 14.11
C ALA A 143 -7.28 23.70 15.13
N ASP A 144 -6.84 22.52 14.67
CA ASP A 144 -6.29 21.45 15.51
C ASP A 144 -4.90 21.05 15.00
N PRO A 145 -3.84 21.75 15.44
CA PRO A 145 -2.48 21.50 14.97
C PRO A 145 -1.91 20.16 15.44
N ASP A 146 -2.32 19.67 16.62
CA ASP A 146 -1.80 18.43 17.20
C ASP A 146 -2.21 17.23 16.35
N ASN A 147 -3.49 17.14 15.98
CA ASN A 147 -3.96 16.08 15.08
C ASN A 147 -3.51 16.31 13.63
N SER A 148 -3.48 17.57 13.18
CA SER A 148 -3.07 17.91 11.81
C SER A 148 -1.57 17.72 11.55
N GLY A 149 -0.76 17.68 12.61
CA GLY A 149 0.69 17.47 12.56
C GLY A 149 1.12 16.00 12.72
N LEU A 150 0.19 15.04 12.74
CA LEU A 150 0.54 13.63 12.90
C LEU A 150 1.20 13.04 11.64
N PRO A 151 2.35 12.34 11.77
CA PRO A 151 3.04 11.69 10.64
C PRO A 151 2.35 10.37 10.28
N VAL A 152 1.08 10.42 9.88
CA VAL A 152 0.24 9.25 9.60
C VAL A 152 -0.35 9.31 8.20
N PHE A 153 -0.34 8.15 7.54
CA PHE A 153 -1.07 7.87 6.30
C PHE A 153 -2.10 6.79 6.62
N ILE A 154 -3.38 7.12 6.52
CA ILE A 154 -4.48 6.16 6.76
C ILE A 154 -5.01 5.72 5.40
N LEU A 155 -5.08 4.40 5.21
CA LEU A 155 -5.67 3.78 4.03
C LEU A 155 -6.80 2.84 4.47
N GLU A 156 -8.03 3.24 4.20
CA GLU A 156 -9.21 2.42 4.42
C GLU A 156 -9.48 1.59 3.17
N VAL A 157 -9.53 0.26 3.34
CA VAL A 157 -9.87 -0.69 2.27
C VAL A 157 -11.29 -1.16 2.51
N SER A 158 -12.20 -0.80 1.60
CA SER A 158 -13.59 -1.28 1.62
C SER A 158 -13.78 -2.32 0.53
N LEU A 159 -14.33 -3.47 0.89
CA LEU A 159 -14.60 -4.59 -0.01
C LEU A 159 -16.08 -4.91 0.07
N GLN A 160 -16.74 -4.96 -1.09
CA GLN A 160 -18.14 -5.31 -1.20
C GLN A 160 -18.29 -6.62 -1.98
N ASN A 161 -18.65 -7.70 -1.30
CA ASN A 161 -19.07 -8.94 -1.95
C ASN A 161 -20.40 -8.73 -2.67
N ARG A 162 -20.43 -8.99 -3.98
CA ARG A 162 -21.63 -8.89 -4.84
C ARG A 162 -22.19 -10.24 -5.26
N SER A 163 -21.56 -11.33 -4.82
CA SER A 163 -22.09 -12.68 -5.02
C SER A 163 -23.17 -13.01 -3.99
N ALA A 164 -23.87 -14.12 -4.25
CA ALA A 164 -24.83 -14.68 -3.29
C ALA A 164 -24.15 -15.53 -2.20
N ASP A 165 -22.88 -15.91 -2.40
CA ASP A 165 -22.16 -16.84 -1.53
C ASP A 165 -21.25 -16.09 -0.54
N GLU A 166 -20.96 -16.73 0.58
CA GLU A 166 -19.92 -16.23 1.49
C GLU A 166 -18.54 -16.25 0.81
N MET A 167 -17.74 -15.23 1.09
CA MET A 167 -16.44 -15.03 0.46
C MET A 167 -15.37 -14.79 1.51
N GLU A 168 -14.34 -15.63 1.52
CA GLU A 168 -13.16 -15.38 2.32
C GLU A 168 -12.29 -14.36 1.58
N MET A 169 -11.89 -13.28 2.25
CA MET A 169 -11.05 -12.23 1.68
C MET A 169 -9.87 -11.93 2.61
N SER A 170 -8.69 -11.77 2.01
CA SER A 170 -7.45 -11.38 2.67
C SER A 170 -6.87 -10.15 1.98
N VAL A 171 -6.53 -9.14 2.78
CA VAL A 171 -5.81 -7.94 2.31
C VAL A 171 -4.39 -7.98 2.86
N CYS A 172 -3.40 -7.74 2.00
CA CYS A 172 -2.01 -7.68 2.39
C CYS A 172 -1.37 -6.38 1.88
N MET A 173 -0.80 -5.60 2.81
CA MET A 173 0.07 -4.49 2.47
C MET A 173 1.53 -4.92 2.63
N ASN A 174 2.32 -4.75 1.57
CA ASN A 174 3.77 -4.90 1.59
C ASN A 174 4.42 -3.53 1.47
N VAL A 175 5.45 -3.27 2.28
CA VAL A 175 6.29 -2.06 2.19
C VAL A 175 7.75 -2.48 2.44
N PRO A 176 8.68 -2.21 1.51
CA PRO A 176 10.10 -2.42 1.77
C PRO A 176 10.60 -1.55 2.92
N ASN A 177 11.53 -2.04 3.74
CA ASN A 177 12.20 -1.19 4.73
C ASN A 177 13.37 -0.44 4.05
N PHE A 178 13.07 0.76 3.56
CA PHE A 178 13.98 1.62 2.80
C PHE A 178 14.65 2.73 3.66
N ILE A 179 14.55 2.62 4.98
CA ILE A 179 15.08 3.63 5.91
C ILE A 179 16.60 3.68 5.77
N GLY A 180 17.15 4.88 5.64
CA GLY A 180 18.60 5.03 5.48
C GLY A 180 19.10 4.65 4.09
N LEU A 181 18.33 4.89 3.02
CA LEU A 181 18.65 4.62 1.60
C LEU A 181 20.03 5.15 1.10
N SER A 182 20.74 5.96 1.89
CA SER A 182 22.14 6.37 1.66
C SER A 182 23.20 5.53 2.39
N GLY A 183 22.78 4.50 3.14
CA GLY A 183 23.60 3.59 3.93
C GLY A 183 23.36 2.13 3.55
N ASN A 184 23.78 1.19 4.41
CA ASN A 184 23.61 -0.24 4.16
C ASN A 184 22.21 -0.73 4.57
N GLU A 185 21.24 -0.64 3.66
CA GLU A 185 19.86 -1.12 3.85
C GLU A 185 19.77 -2.59 4.31
N ARG A 186 20.78 -3.41 4.03
CA ARG A 186 20.80 -4.84 4.46
C ARG A 186 20.87 -5.02 5.97
N ALA A 187 21.21 -3.98 6.72
CA ALA A 187 21.21 -3.98 8.18
C ALA A 187 19.84 -3.58 8.77
N ASN A 188 18.88 -3.15 7.94
CA ASN A 188 17.57 -2.73 8.41
C ASN A 188 16.81 -3.88 9.08
N ARG A 189 16.04 -3.54 10.10
CA ARG A 189 15.37 -4.52 10.95
C ARG A 189 13.87 -4.29 10.96
N ASN A 190 13.12 -5.36 10.72
CA ASN A 190 11.66 -5.40 10.81
C ASN A 190 11.27 -6.24 12.02
N VAL A 191 10.35 -5.74 12.84
CA VAL A 191 9.90 -6.44 14.04
C VAL A 191 8.37 -6.37 14.11
N TYR A 192 7.73 -7.53 14.15
CA TYR A 192 6.30 -7.59 14.48
C TYR A 192 6.07 -7.14 15.92
N ARG A 193 5.08 -6.28 16.14
CA ARG A 193 4.63 -5.83 17.44
C ARG A 193 3.13 -5.92 17.53
N SER A 194 2.64 -6.34 18.69
CA SER A 194 1.23 -6.31 19.04
C SER A 194 0.98 -5.28 20.12
N GLY A 195 -0.13 -4.56 20.01
CA GLY A 195 -0.55 -3.51 20.92
C GLY A 195 -2.06 -3.57 21.20
N GLU A 196 -2.55 -2.64 22.01
CA GLU A 196 -3.97 -2.55 22.32
C GLU A 196 -4.76 -2.04 21.10
N GLY A 197 -5.44 -2.94 20.40
CA GLY A 197 -6.28 -2.60 19.24
C GLY A 197 -5.55 -2.46 17.89
N ILE A 198 -4.22 -2.49 17.86
CA ILE A 198 -3.40 -2.42 16.65
C ILE A 198 -2.20 -3.36 16.73
N ASP A 199 -1.93 -4.08 15.63
CA ASP A 199 -0.64 -4.78 15.45
C ASP A 199 -0.01 -4.36 14.14
N GLY A 200 1.29 -4.57 14.03
CA GLY A 200 1.99 -4.22 12.80
C GLY A 200 3.46 -4.57 12.81
N ILE A 201 4.13 -4.11 11.76
CA ILE A 201 5.57 -4.25 11.57
C ILE A 201 6.21 -2.91 11.83
N MET A 202 7.07 -2.88 12.85
CA MET A 202 7.97 -1.76 13.12
C MET A 202 9.25 -1.93 12.30
N MET A 203 9.48 -1.00 11.38
CA MET A 203 10.66 -0.92 10.52
C MET A 203 11.65 0.08 11.10
N MET A 204 12.87 -0.38 11.34
CA MET A 204 13.95 0.41 11.93
C MET A 204 15.20 0.35 11.04
N PRO A 205 16.01 1.42 11.02
CA PRO A 205 17.29 1.42 10.31
C PRO A 205 18.27 0.50 11.03
N GLY A 206 19.20 -0.06 10.26
CA GLY A 206 20.34 -0.78 10.80
C GLY A 206 21.42 0.16 11.32
N ASN A 207 22.43 0.39 10.48
CA ASN A 207 23.64 1.14 10.83
C ASN A 207 23.54 2.63 10.44
N VAL A 208 22.45 3.30 10.84
CA VAL A 208 22.30 4.75 10.66
C VAL A 208 22.51 5.44 12.01
N PRO A 209 23.44 6.41 12.13
CA PRO A 209 23.63 7.17 13.37
C PRO A 209 22.35 7.88 13.79
N ARG A 210 22.03 7.91 15.09
CA ARG A 210 20.78 8.51 15.62
C ARG A 210 20.58 9.99 15.26
N TYR A 211 21.68 10.72 15.05
CA TYR A 211 21.65 12.15 14.70
C TYR A 211 21.67 12.41 13.19
N HIS A 212 21.70 11.36 12.37
CA HIS A 212 21.68 11.50 10.91
C HIS A 212 20.23 11.79 10.45
N GLU A 213 20.06 12.66 9.45
CA GLU A 213 18.73 13.07 8.94
C GLU A 213 17.86 11.91 8.41
N ALA A 214 18.51 10.84 7.96
CA ALA A 214 17.87 9.61 7.47
C ALA A 214 17.55 8.61 8.59
N TRP A 215 17.85 8.92 9.84
CA TRP A 215 17.46 8.10 10.99
C TRP A 215 16.00 8.35 11.32
N GLY A 216 15.24 7.27 11.52
CA GLY A 216 13.83 7.34 11.83
C GLY A 216 13.24 5.94 11.94
N SER A 217 11.92 5.84 11.90
CA SER A 217 11.20 4.56 11.87
C SER A 217 9.94 4.68 11.05
N LEU A 218 9.48 3.56 10.50
CA LEU A 218 8.18 3.45 9.85
C LEU A 218 7.41 2.31 10.50
N ALA A 219 6.12 2.50 10.74
CA ALA A 219 5.24 1.43 11.19
C ALA A 219 4.18 1.17 10.14
N LEU A 220 4.02 -0.09 9.73
CA LEU A 220 2.87 -0.54 8.95
C LEU A 220 1.95 -1.30 9.90
N VAL A 221 0.77 -0.75 10.15
CA VAL A 221 -0.17 -1.28 11.15
C VAL A 221 -1.54 -1.59 10.55
N THR A 222 -2.28 -2.47 11.20
CA THR A 222 -3.67 -2.80 10.87
C THR A 222 -4.52 -2.87 12.13
N THR A 223 -5.78 -2.47 12.00
CA THR A 223 -6.84 -2.58 13.02
C THR A 223 -7.66 -3.88 12.88
N SER A 224 -7.31 -4.76 11.93
CA SER A 224 -8.04 -6.01 11.69
C SER A 224 -8.06 -6.93 12.93
N ILE A 225 -8.97 -7.90 13.01
CA ILE A 225 -9.13 -8.77 14.19
C ILE A 225 -7.86 -9.61 14.44
N HIS A 226 -7.44 -9.76 15.71
CA HIS A 226 -6.14 -10.36 16.10
C HIS A 226 -5.91 -11.79 15.59
N ASN A 227 -6.89 -12.66 15.76
CA ASN A 227 -6.81 -14.07 15.41
C ASN A 227 -6.88 -14.38 13.90
N GLN A 228 -7.10 -13.39 13.03
CA GLN A 228 -7.19 -13.57 11.58
C GLN A 228 -5.97 -13.02 10.83
N ARG A 229 -4.97 -12.50 11.54
CA ARG A 229 -3.77 -11.91 10.94
C ARG A 229 -2.72 -12.96 10.60
N SER A 230 -1.91 -12.62 9.60
CA SER A 230 -0.63 -13.27 9.31
C SER A 230 0.34 -12.19 8.87
N TRP A 231 1.64 -12.40 9.09
CA TRP A 231 2.65 -11.40 8.78
C TRP A 231 3.93 -12.08 8.33
N ARG A 232 4.80 -11.26 7.74
CA ARG A 232 6.14 -11.64 7.33
C ARG A 232 7.04 -10.42 7.46
N THR A 233 8.11 -10.54 8.24
CA THR A 233 9.07 -9.46 8.51
C THR A 233 10.24 -9.45 7.54
N ALA A 234 10.53 -10.57 6.87
CA ALA A 234 11.58 -10.68 5.88
C ALA A 234 11.12 -11.46 4.65
N TRP A 235 11.67 -11.13 3.48
CA TRP A 235 11.45 -11.92 2.28
C TRP A 235 12.54 -12.98 2.15
N LYS A 236 12.22 -14.10 1.50
CA LYS A 236 13.21 -15.12 1.17
C LYS A 236 14.36 -14.47 0.40
N ARG A 237 15.60 -14.62 0.87
CA ARG A 237 16.77 -14.15 0.12
C ARG A 237 16.95 -15.04 -1.11
N ALA A 238 16.74 -14.49 -2.29
CA ALA A 238 16.83 -15.25 -3.52
C ALA A 238 17.53 -14.41 -4.61
N ARG A 239 17.52 -14.90 -5.85
CA ARG A 239 18.05 -14.18 -7.00
C ARG A 239 16.97 -14.15 -8.09
N TRP A 240 17.09 -13.20 -9.00
CA TRP A 240 16.25 -13.13 -10.21
C TRP A 240 14.74 -12.99 -9.91
N GLY A 241 14.38 -12.21 -8.88
CA GLY A 241 12.98 -11.94 -8.54
C GLY A 241 12.24 -13.10 -7.86
N ALA A 242 12.90 -14.21 -7.57
CA ALA A 242 12.29 -15.38 -6.94
C ALA A 242 11.68 -15.10 -5.55
N SER A 243 12.08 -14.02 -4.88
CA SER A 243 11.47 -13.60 -3.61
C SER A 243 10.05 -13.08 -3.80
N LEU A 244 9.75 -12.39 -4.90
CA LEU A 244 8.39 -11.98 -5.27
C LEU A 244 7.53 -13.18 -5.62
N LEU A 245 8.09 -14.15 -6.34
CA LEU A 245 7.38 -15.38 -6.66
C LEU A 245 7.07 -16.19 -5.38
N ASP A 246 8.03 -16.37 -4.47
CA ASP A 246 7.79 -17.05 -3.17
C ASP A 246 6.67 -16.37 -2.35
N PHE A 247 6.66 -15.04 -2.33
CA PHE A 247 5.61 -14.27 -1.66
C PHE A 247 4.26 -14.42 -2.36
N TRP A 248 4.25 -14.26 -3.69
CA TRP A 248 3.04 -14.33 -4.51
C TRP A 248 2.40 -15.72 -4.48
N ASP A 249 3.19 -16.78 -4.65
CA ASP A 249 2.70 -18.16 -4.67
C ASP A 249 2.01 -18.52 -3.35
N GLU A 250 2.60 -18.14 -2.22
CA GLU A 250 2.01 -18.40 -0.91
C GLU A 250 0.71 -17.60 -0.71
N PHE A 251 0.75 -16.28 -0.94
CA PHE A 251 -0.40 -15.42 -0.70
C PHE A 251 -1.55 -15.70 -1.66
N SER A 252 -1.25 -16.01 -2.92
CA SER A 252 -2.26 -16.34 -3.93
C SER A 252 -2.91 -17.70 -3.71
N THR A 253 -2.22 -18.64 -3.06
CA THR A 253 -2.75 -19.97 -2.73
C THR A 253 -3.54 -19.97 -1.42
N THR A 254 -3.05 -19.24 -0.41
CA THR A 254 -3.56 -19.38 0.97
C THR A 254 -4.27 -18.14 1.50
N GLY A 255 -4.07 -16.97 0.88
CA GLY A 255 -4.49 -15.69 1.45
C GLY A 255 -3.76 -15.33 2.74
N ARG A 256 -2.69 -16.04 3.10
CA ARG A 256 -1.92 -15.87 4.33
C ARG A 256 -0.44 -15.82 4.02
N LEU A 257 0.33 -15.32 4.99
CA LEU A 257 1.78 -15.26 4.93
C LEU A 257 2.38 -16.09 6.06
N THR A 258 3.46 -16.79 5.75
CA THR A 258 4.35 -17.36 6.77
C THR A 258 5.62 -16.55 6.88
N GLU A 259 6.17 -16.54 8.10
CA GLU A 259 7.44 -15.89 8.38
C GLU A 259 8.57 -16.54 7.57
N ARG A 260 9.54 -15.74 7.14
CA ARG A 260 10.77 -16.22 6.50
C ARG A 260 11.97 -15.78 7.33
N PRO A 261 13.05 -16.57 7.37
CA PRO A 261 14.28 -16.15 8.04
C PRO A 261 14.85 -14.90 7.36
N ALA A 262 15.33 -13.98 8.19
CA ALA A 262 15.89 -12.69 7.76
C ALA A 262 17.22 -12.80 7.03
#